data_AF-A0A259SQ40-F1
#
_entry.id   AF-A0A259SQ40-F1
#
_cell.length_a   1.000
_cell.length_b   1.000
_cell.length_c   1.000
_cell.angle_alpha   90.00
_cell.angle_beta   90.00
_cell.angle_gamma   90.00
#
_symmetry.space_group_name_H-M   'P 1'
#
loop_
_entity.id
_entity.type
_entity.pdbx_description
1 polymer ?
#
loop_
_entity_poly.entity_id
_entity_poly.type
_entity_poly.pdbx_seq_one_letter_code
_entity_poly.pdbx_strand_id
1 'polypeptide(L)' 'LALEDAAELAVNEIGRVRIRFASALPLEPYAEDREGGALLLIHPSDGATLAAATVVTAA' A
#
# COMPACT_ATOMS: atom_id res chain seq x y z
N LEU A 1 12.96 0.71 -14.23
CA LEU A 1 13.27 -0.49 -13.41
C LEU A 1 12.22 -1.53 -13.69
N ALA A 2 12.61 -2.80 -13.79
CA ALA A 2 11.66 -3.91 -13.75
C ALA A 2 11.32 -4.23 -12.29
N LEU A 3 10.09 -4.67 -12.03
CA LEU A 3 9.75 -5.28 -10.74
C LEU A 3 10.24 -6.73 -10.75
N GLU A 4 10.80 -7.16 -9.63
CA GLU A 4 11.19 -8.54 -9.40
C GLU A 4 10.23 -9.16 -8.38
N ASP A 5 9.94 -10.45 -8.54
CA ASP A 5 9.09 -11.16 -7.59
C ASP A 5 9.81 -11.30 -6.25
N ALA A 6 9.15 -10.84 -5.18
CA ALA A 6 9.66 -10.91 -3.82
C ALA A 6 8.60 -11.52 -2.89
N ALA A 7 9.04 -12.35 -1.95
CA ALA A 7 8.16 -12.95 -0.94
C ALA A 7 7.85 -11.98 0.21
N GLU A 8 8.72 -10.98 0.43
CA GLU A 8 8.63 -10.01 1.51
C GLU A 8 9.23 -8.66 1.11
N LEU A 9 8.91 -7.62 1.88
CA LEU A 9 9.57 -6.31 1.83
C LEU A 9 10.20 -6.03 3.19
N ALA A 10 11.52 -5.88 3.22
CA ALA A 10 12.25 -5.49 4.40
C ALA A 10 12.13 -3.99 4.68
N VAL A 11 12.67 -3.55 5.83
CA VAL A 11 12.65 -2.14 6.22
C VAL A 11 13.32 -1.28 5.13
N ASN A 12 12.62 -0.22 4.72
CA ASN A 12 13.00 0.73 3.66
C ASN A 12 12.97 0.19 2.23
N GLU A 13 12.53 -1.05 2.00
CA GLU A 13 12.27 -1.51 0.64
C GLU A 13 10.93 -0.96 0.13
N ILE A 14 10.89 -0.67 -1.17
CA ILE A 14 9.68 -0.18 -1.84
C ILE A 14 9.30 -1.21 -2.90
N GLY A 15 8.07 -1.68 -2.83
CA GLY A 15 7.54 -2.66 -3.78
C GLY A 15 6.05 -2.47 -4.05
N ARG A 16 5.54 -3.27 -4.99
CA ARG A 16 4.12 -3.30 -5.32
C ARG A 16 3.47 -4.51 -4.67
N VAL A 17 2.37 -4.29 -3.96
CA VAL A 17 1.63 -5.35 -3.27
C VAL A 17 0.17 -5.35 -3.70
N ARG A 18 -0.50 -6.49 -3.50
CA ARG A 18 -1.96 -6.58 -3.56
C ARG A 18 -2.50 -6.77 -2.15
N ILE A 19 -3.43 -5.91 -1.75
CA ILE A 19 -4.03 -5.90 -0.42
C ILE A 19 -5.51 -6.25 -0.56
N ARG A 20 -6.01 -7.11 0.33
CA ARG A 20 -7.43 -7.40 0.46
C ARG A 20 -7.97 -6.67 1.68
N PHE A 21 -9.04 -5.91 1.49
CA PHE A 21 -9.75 -5.22 2.56
C PHE A 21 -10.94 -6.05 3.06
N ALA A 22 -11.38 -5.78 4.29
CA ALA A 22 -12.54 -6.45 4.90
C ALA A 22 -13.87 -6.04 4.24
N SER A 23 -13.91 -4.86 3.64
CA SER A 23 -15.05 -4.31 2.89
C SER A 23 -14.55 -3.50 1.70
N ALA A 24 -15.45 -3.15 0.78
CA ALA A 24 -15.14 -2.19 -0.27
C ALA A 24 -14.80 -0.82 0.36
N LEU A 25 -13.79 -0.16 -0.22
CA LEU A 25 -13.34 1.18 0.15
C LEU A 25 -13.36 2.07 -1.09
N PRO A 26 -13.68 3.37 -0.97
CA PRO A 26 -13.69 4.32 -2.08
C PRO A 26 -12.25 4.78 -2.39
N LEU A 27 -11.39 3.86 -2.82
CA LEU A 27 -9.98 4.15 -3.13
C LEU A 27 -9.85 4.76 -4.53
N GLU A 28 -9.01 5.77 -4.65
CA GLU A 28 -8.66 6.41 -5.93
C GLU A 28 -7.17 6.25 -6.23
N PRO A 29 -6.73 6.22 -7.50
CA PRO A 29 -5.31 6.24 -7.83
C PRO A 29 -4.65 7.48 -7.23
N TYR A 30 -3.55 7.28 -6.51
CA TYR A 30 -2.84 8.37 -5.81
C TYR A 30 -2.34 9.50 -6.74
N ALA A 31 -2.10 9.17 -8.01
CA ALA A 31 -1.70 10.15 -9.03
C ALA A 31 -2.84 11.11 -9.40
N GLU A 32 -4.10 10.72 -9.16
CA GLU A 32 -5.32 11.48 -9.47
C GLU A 32 -5.85 12.18 -8.22
N ASP A 33 -6.00 11.45 -7.11
CA ASP A 33 -6.37 11.99 -5.79
C ASP A 33 -5.38 11.50 -4.71
N ARG A 34 -4.65 12.45 -4.12
CA ARG A 34 -3.65 12.18 -3.10
C ARG A 34 -4.26 11.80 -1.75
N GLU A 35 -5.45 12.29 -1.43
CA GLU A 35 -6.15 11.97 -0.19
C GLU A 35 -6.82 10.60 -0.30
N GLY A 36 -7.58 10.37 -1.38
CA GLY A 36 -8.24 9.08 -1.65
C GLY A 36 -7.30 7.92 -1.97
N GLY A 37 -6.06 8.21 -2.40
CA GLY A 37 -5.06 7.21 -2.75
C GLY A 37 -3.95 6.98 -1.71
N ALA A 38 -3.94 7.69 -0.58
CA ALA A 38 -2.94 7.52 0.48
C ALA A 38 -3.40 6.55 1.55
N LEU A 39 -2.52 5.63 1.96
CA LEU A 39 -2.80 4.62 2.97
C LEU A 39 -1.64 4.49 3.97
N LEU A 40 -1.96 4.19 5.23
CA LEU A 40 -1.01 3.78 6.25
C LEU A 40 -1.33 2.34 6.69
N LEU A 41 -0.30 1.50 6.80
CA LEU A 41 -0.42 0.18 7.39
C LEU A 41 -0.08 0.28 8.87
N ILE A 42 -1.07 0.00 9.73
CA ILE A 42 -0.94 0.09 11.17
C ILE A 42 -0.90 -1.31 11.78
N HIS A 43 0.05 -1.55 12.67
CA HIS A 43 0.13 -2.80 13.41
C HIS A 43 -0.99 -2.86 14.45
N PRO A 44 -1.80 -3.93 14.48
CA PRO A 44 -3.05 -3.94 15.24
C PRO A 44 -2.86 -4.05 16.76
N SER A 45 -1.72 -4.55 17.27
CA SER A 45 -1.54 -4.77 18.71
C SER A 45 -0.98 -3.55 19.45
N ASP A 46 -0.14 -2.75 18.79
CA ASP A 46 0.59 -1.64 19.41
C ASP A 46 0.40 -0.29 18.68
N GLY A 47 -0.26 -0.27 17.53
CA GLY A 47 -0.56 0.93 16.78
C GLY A 47 0.62 1.52 16.01
N ALA A 48 1.73 0.79 15.88
CA ALA A 48 2.89 1.28 15.13
C ALA A 48 2.58 1.44 13.63
N THR A 49 3.10 2.51 13.02
CA THR A 49 3.07 2.68 11.56
C THR A 49 4.14 1.78 10.93
N LEU A 50 3.72 0.74 10.22
CA LEU A 50 4.62 -0.22 9.56
C LEU A 50 5.07 0.25 8.18
N ALA A 51 4.16 0.87 7.42
CA ALA A 51 4.43 1.32 6.07
C ALA A 51 3.47 2.43 5.65
N ALA A 52 3.89 3.20 4.65
CA ALA A 52 3.01 4.04 3.84
C ALA A 52 2.81 3.38 2.47
N ALA A 53 1.61 3.50 1.93
CA ALA A 53 1.27 2.97 0.62
C ALA A 53 0.49 4.00 -0.20
N THR A 54 0.67 3.92 -1.51
CA THR A 54 -0.11 4.68 -2.50
C THR A 54 -0.88 3.71 -3.38
N VAL A 55 -2.14 4.03 -3.63
CA VAL A 55 -2.97 3.25 -4.55
C VAL A 55 -2.48 3.52 -5.98
N VAL A 56 -2.22 2.44 -6.70
CA VAL A 56 -1.83 2.47 -8.11
C VAL A 56 -2.88 1.76 -8.94
N THR A 57 -3.09 2.22 -10.17
CA THR A 57 -3.95 1.54 -11.13
C THR A 57 -3.42 0.13 -11.39
N ALA A 58 -4.31 -0.87 -11.38
CA ALA A 58 -3.97 -2.22 -11.81
C ALA A 58 -3.46 -2.16 -13.26
N ALA A 59 -2.34 -2.83 -13.53
CA ALA A 59 -1.81 -2.99 -14.89
C ALA A 59 -2.62 -4.03 -15.66
#